data_AF-A0AA42YBM0-F1
#
_entry.id   AF-A0AA42YBM0-F1
#
_cell.length_a   1.000
_cell.length_b   1.000
_cell.length_c   1.000
_cell.angle_alpha   90.00
_cell.angle_beta   90.00
_cell.angle_gamma   90.00
#
_symmetry.space_group_name_H-M   'P 1'
#
loop_
_entity.id
_entity.type
_entity.pdbx_description
1 polymer ?
#
loop_
_entity_poly.entity_id
_entity_poly.type
_entity_poly.pdbx_seq_one_letter_code
_entity_poly.pdbx_strand_id
1 'polypeptide(L)'
;VFLIGAGIALGGLESVFTRRMCFRASDDMYEHYAGAPAMVVGLMALLIGTGLIATAYLLADGLWYSTMHYLTRRPAPVLIAAGLLLIGMGVLMMLNPRGRAGPAWTLLVRVPRSLLGFVLVVGGLAGIGLGAWEWLEPLAFDRFARNLPQTLDWRAIERWLRTLLGLRH
;
A
#
# COMPACT_ATOMS: atom_id res chain seq x y z
N VAL A 1 17.57 -8.81 9.60
CA VAL A 1 16.19 -8.32 9.43
C VAL A 1 15.83 -7.28 10.49
N PHE A 2 16.04 -7.55 11.78
CA PHE A 2 15.74 -6.59 12.85
C PHE A 2 16.37 -5.21 12.65
N LEU A 3 17.69 -5.12 12.46
CA LEU A 3 18.38 -3.83 12.28
C LEU A 3 17.87 -3.03 11.07
N ILE A 4 17.51 -3.73 9.98
CA ILE A 4 16.92 -3.11 8.79
C ILE A 4 15.54 -2.56 9.12
N GLY A 5 14.69 -3.35 9.78
CA GLY A 5 13.37 -2.92 10.22
C GLY A 5 13.41 -1.75 11.19
N ALA A 6 14.33 -1.78 12.16
CA ALA A 6 14.56 -0.71 13.13
C ALA A 6 15.02 0.58 12.45
N GLY A 7 15.97 0.51 11.51
CA GLY A 7 16.40 1.68 10.73
C GLY A 7 15.27 2.27 9.90
N ILE A 8 14.44 1.41 9.26
CA ILE A 8 13.29 1.86 8.48
C ILE A 8 12.24 2.53 9.38
N ALA A 9 11.91 1.92 10.51
CA ALA A 9 10.96 2.47 11.48
C ALA A 9 11.45 3.80 12.05
N LEU A 10 12.74 3.91 12.38
CA LEU A 10 13.32 5.13 12.94
C LEU A 10 13.35 6.26 11.91
N GLY A 11 13.73 5.99 10.66
CA GLY A 11 13.63 6.97 9.57
C GLY A 11 12.18 7.38 9.25
N GLY A 12 11.22 6.45 9.39
CA GLY A 12 9.80 6.76 9.31
C GLY A 12 9.32 7.68 10.43
N LEU A 13 9.72 7.39 11.68
CA LEU A 13 9.41 8.21 12.86
C LEU A 13 9.98 9.62 12.72
N GLU A 14 11.24 9.74 12.34
CA GLU A 14 11.89 11.02 12.07
C GLU A 14 11.13 11.80 10.99
N SER A 15 10.69 11.13 9.92
CA SER A 15 9.92 11.76 8.84
C SER A 15 8.55 12.29 9.29
N VAL A 16 7.88 11.60 10.21
CA VAL A 16 6.62 12.07 10.81
C VAL A 16 6.85 13.28 11.71
N PHE A 17 7.87 13.23 12.58
CA PHE A 17 8.16 14.32 13.53
C PHE A 17 8.69 15.58 12.84
N THR A 18 9.69 15.43 11.98
CA THR A 18 10.34 16.55 11.32
C THR A 18 9.55 17.06 10.12
N ARG A 19 8.57 16.29 9.63
CA ARG A 19 7.81 16.53 8.39
C ARG A 19 8.74 16.68 7.17
N ARG A 20 9.92 16.05 7.22
CA ARG A 20 10.94 16.01 6.18
C ARG A 20 11.28 14.55 5.88
N MET A 21 11.43 14.19 4.61
CA MET A 21 11.73 12.79 4.27
C MET A 21 13.15 12.41 4.68
N CYS A 22 13.27 11.35 5.49
CA CYS A 22 14.56 10.82 5.95
C CYS A 22 15.26 9.94 4.89
N PHE A 23 14.49 9.27 4.02
CA PHE A 23 15.04 8.43 2.94
C PHE A 23 15.37 9.28 1.71
N ARG A 24 16.65 9.60 1.53
CA ARG A 24 17.15 10.55 0.52
C ARG A 24 17.85 9.79 -0.61
N ALA A 25 17.18 9.65 -1.76
CA ALA A 25 17.75 8.99 -2.93
C ALA A 25 18.43 9.97 -3.92
N SER A 26 18.11 11.28 -3.88
CA SER A 26 18.71 12.29 -4.75
C SER A 26 18.42 13.71 -4.22
N ASP A 27 19.41 14.60 -4.27
CA ASP A 27 19.32 15.99 -3.75
C ASP A 27 18.40 16.92 -4.56
N ASP A 28 18.17 16.67 -5.85
CA ASP A 28 17.55 17.66 -6.75
C ASP A 28 16.01 17.63 -6.84
N MET A 29 15.30 16.70 -6.18
CA MET A 29 13.84 16.56 -6.35
C MET A 29 12.98 17.23 -5.26
N TYR A 30 13.55 17.79 -4.20
CA TYR A 30 12.86 17.85 -2.90
C TYR A 30 12.88 19.17 -2.09
N GLU A 31 13.19 20.34 -2.67
CA GLU A 31 12.75 21.59 -2.02
C GLU A 31 11.20 21.66 -1.89
N HIS A 32 10.47 20.82 -2.64
CA HIS A 32 9.01 20.88 -2.81
C HIS A 32 8.16 19.85 -2.03
N TYR A 33 8.76 18.89 -1.33
CA TYR A 33 8.01 17.81 -0.63
C TYR A 33 8.23 17.89 0.89
N ALA A 34 7.93 19.05 1.47
CA ALA A 34 7.78 19.21 2.92
C ALA A 34 6.31 19.03 3.32
N GLY A 35 6.05 18.61 4.57
CA GLY A 35 4.70 18.60 5.14
C GLY A 35 3.94 17.28 4.96
N ALA A 36 2.71 17.34 4.45
CA ALA A 36 1.80 16.19 4.41
C ALA A 36 2.36 14.95 3.66
N PRO A 37 3.05 15.07 2.51
CA PRO A 37 3.65 13.91 1.84
C PRO A 37 4.72 13.21 2.68
N ALA A 38 5.53 13.97 3.44
CA ALA A 38 6.55 13.41 4.31
C ALA A 38 5.97 12.63 5.49
N MET A 39 4.82 13.07 6.02
CA MET A 39 4.09 12.31 7.04
C MET A 39 3.57 10.99 6.50
N VAL A 40 2.99 10.99 5.28
CA VAL A 40 2.43 9.77 4.67
C VAL A 40 3.53 8.75 4.39
N VAL A 41 4.66 9.18 3.80
CA VAL A 41 5.83 8.31 3.60
C VAL A 41 6.38 7.80 4.93
N GLY A 42 6.47 8.67 5.94
CA GLY A 42 6.92 8.29 7.27
C GLY A 42 6.03 7.22 7.93
N LEU A 43 4.71 7.35 7.79
CA LEU A 43 3.74 6.37 8.30
C LEU A 43 3.85 5.03 7.56
N MET A 44 4.00 5.04 6.24
CA MET A 44 4.22 3.82 5.46
C MET A 44 5.53 3.13 5.85
N ALA A 45 6.61 3.91 6.05
CA ALA A 45 7.89 3.38 6.52
C ALA A 45 7.77 2.78 7.92
N LEU A 46 7.05 3.42 8.84
CA LEU A 46 6.77 2.87 10.17
C LEU A 46 6.03 1.53 10.11
N LEU A 47 5.00 1.41 9.26
CA LEU A 47 4.26 0.15 9.08
C LEU A 47 5.17 -0.97 8.53
N ILE A 48 6.00 -0.65 7.53
CA ILE A 48 6.94 -1.63 6.95
C ILE A 48 8.01 -2.02 7.96
N GLY A 49 8.59 -1.04 8.65
CA GLY A 49 9.65 -1.25 9.64
C GLY A 49 9.18 -2.09 10.83
N THR A 50 7.99 -1.81 11.37
CA THR A 50 7.39 -2.62 12.45
C THR A 50 7.08 -4.04 12.00
N GLY A 51 6.60 -4.24 10.76
CA GLY A 51 6.42 -5.57 10.19
C GLY A 51 7.72 -6.37 10.07
N LEU A 52 8.83 -5.73 9.69
CA LEU A 52 10.16 -6.37 9.64
C LEU A 52 10.69 -6.70 11.04
N ILE A 53 10.46 -5.84 12.02
CA ILE A 53 10.81 -6.12 13.43
C ILE A 53 10.01 -7.31 13.93
N ALA A 54 8.69 -7.33 13.73
CA ALA A 54 7.83 -8.45 14.12
C ALA A 54 8.28 -9.76 13.45
N THR A 55 8.60 -9.72 12.15
CA THR A 55 9.14 -10.87 11.42
C THR A 55 10.45 -11.37 12.02
N ALA A 56 11.35 -10.47 12.42
CA ALA A 56 12.61 -10.84 13.05
C ALA A 56 12.38 -11.53 14.41
N TYR A 57 11.44 -11.05 15.23
CA TYR A 57 11.06 -11.71 16.48
C TYR A 57 10.44 -13.09 16.23
N LEU A 58 9.51 -13.20 15.28
CA LEU A 58 8.90 -14.48 14.92
C LEU A 58 9.92 -15.53 14.44
N LEU A 59 10.96 -15.10 13.71
CA LEU A 59 12.06 -15.97 13.33
C LEU A 59 12.92 -16.37 14.52
N ALA A 60 13.22 -15.43 15.42
CA ALA A 60 14.04 -15.69 16.60
C ALA A 60 13.37 -16.69 17.56
N ASP A 61 12.04 -16.60 17.71
CA ASP A 61 11.25 -17.47 18.60
C ASP A 61 10.82 -18.79 17.92
N GLY A 62 11.18 -19.00 16.64
CA GLY A 62 10.78 -20.19 15.87
C GLY A 62 9.27 -20.26 15.55
N LEU A 63 8.53 -19.16 15.76
CA LEU A 63 7.08 -19.07 15.56
C LEU A 63 6.67 -18.69 14.13
N TRP A 64 7.63 -18.44 13.24
CA TRP A 64 7.36 -18.02 11.87
C TRP A 64 6.30 -18.87 11.14
N TYR A 65 6.44 -20.19 11.21
CA TYR A 65 5.56 -21.09 10.47
C TYR A 65 4.13 -21.11 11.03
N SER A 66 3.98 -21.06 12.37
CA SER A 66 2.67 -21.04 13.01
C SER A 66 1.94 -19.71 12.77
N THR A 67 2.67 -18.59 12.83
CA THR A 67 2.11 -17.27 12.53
C THR A 67 1.73 -17.15 11.05
N MET A 68 2.55 -17.64 10.12
CA MET A 68 2.20 -17.60 8.70
C MET A 68 0.99 -18.49 8.38
N HIS A 69 0.89 -19.65 9.03
CA HIS A 69 -0.31 -20.51 8.94
C HIS A 69 -1.55 -19.86 9.56
N TYR A 70 -1.39 -19.06 10.61
CA TYR A 70 -2.47 -18.28 11.18
C TYR A 70 -2.91 -17.13 10.25
N LEU A 71 -1.97 -16.35 9.72
CA LEU A 71 -2.25 -15.22 8.82
C LEU A 71 -2.87 -15.64 7.48
N THR A 72 -2.53 -16.83 6.99
CA THR A 72 -3.17 -17.40 5.79
C THR A 72 -4.62 -17.84 6.05
N ARG A 73 -4.95 -18.22 7.28
CA ARG A 73 -6.33 -18.52 7.70
C ARG A 73 -7.12 -17.29 8.10
N ARG A 74 -6.44 -16.26 8.60
CA ARG A 74 -7.02 -15.00 9.06
C ARG A 74 -6.31 -13.81 8.40
N PRO A 75 -6.58 -13.51 7.11
CA PRO A 75 -5.87 -12.47 6.38
C PRO A 75 -6.19 -11.04 6.83
N ALA A 76 -7.16 -10.83 7.73
CA ALA A 76 -7.57 -9.51 8.21
C ALA A 76 -6.41 -8.54 8.55
N PRO A 77 -5.39 -8.91 9.34
CA PRO A 77 -4.30 -7.99 9.67
C PRO A 77 -3.48 -7.58 8.44
N VAL A 78 -3.30 -8.51 7.50
CA VAL A 78 -2.58 -8.27 6.25
C VAL A 78 -3.39 -7.37 5.33
N LEU A 79 -4.71 -7.60 5.22
CA LEU A 79 -5.61 -6.78 4.41
C LEU A 79 -5.68 -5.34 4.92
N ILE A 80 -5.74 -5.15 6.23
CA ILE A 80 -5.75 -3.82 6.85
C ILE A 80 -4.41 -3.10 6.60
N ALA A 81 -3.28 -3.78 6.83
CA ALA A 81 -1.95 -3.22 6.61
C ALA A 81 -1.72 -2.86 5.12
N ALA A 82 -2.07 -3.77 4.21
CA ALA A 82 -1.99 -3.53 2.77
C ALA A 82 -2.91 -2.38 2.34
N GLY A 83 -4.14 -2.33 2.86
CA GLY A 83 -5.09 -1.26 2.59
C GLY A 83 -4.58 0.11 3.04
N LEU A 84 -3.97 0.20 4.23
CA LEU A 84 -3.32 1.44 4.71
C LEU A 84 -2.18 1.89 3.80
N LEU A 85 -1.34 0.96 3.33
CA LEU A 85 -0.26 1.28 2.38
C LEU A 85 -0.81 1.76 1.03
N LEU A 86 -1.89 1.14 0.53
CA LEU A 86 -2.55 1.56 -0.72
C LEU A 86 -3.17 2.95 -0.60
N ILE A 87 -3.81 3.27 0.52
CA ILE A 87 -4.34 4.61 0.79
C ILE A 87 -3.19 5.61 0.83
N GLY A 88 -2.10 5.31 1.54
CA GLY A 88 -0.91 6.17 1.58
C GLY A 88 -0.35 6.45 0.19
N MET A 89 -0.22 5.42 -0.65
CA MET A 89 0.23 5.55 -2.03
C MET A 89 -0.73 6.38 -2.89
N GLY A 90 -2.04 6.15 -2.75
CA GLY A 90 -3.07 6.91 -3.47
C GLY A 90 -3.07 8.39 -3.09
N VAL A 91 -2.93 8.69 -1.79
CA VAL A 91 -2.80 10.06 -1.28
C VAL A 91 -1.52 10.72 -1.82
N LEU A 92 -0.38 10.01 -1.84
CA LEU A 92 0.87 10.52 -2.44
C LEU A 92 0.76 10.76 -3.95
N MET A 93 -0.05 9.96 -4.66
CA MET A 93 -0.32 10.20 -6.08
C MET A 93 -1.13 11.48 -6.32
N MET A 94 -2.05 11.80 -5.40
CA MET A 94 -2.91 12.99 -5.45
C MET A 94 -2.22 14.26 -4.98
N LEU A 95 -1.40 14.16 -3.92
CA LEU A 95 -0.55 15.24 -3.44
C LEU A 95 0.59 15.44 -4.44
N ASN A 96 0.35 16.31 -5.43
CA ASN A 96 1.35 16.66 -6.44
C ASN A 96 2.12 17.93 -6.03
N PRO A 97 3.40 17.84 -5.65
CA PRO A 97 4.23 19.01 -5.46
C PRO A 97 5.13 19.32 -6.67
N ARG A 98 4.91 18.72 -7.85
CA ARG A 98 5.68 19.13 -9.04
C ARG A 98 5.09 20.37 -9.67
N GLY A 99 5.73 21.51 -9.41
CA GLY A 99 5.45 22.85 -9.95
C GLY A 99 5.73 23.01 -11.45
N ARG A 100 5.22 22.13 -12.30
CA ARG A 100 5.20 22.36 -13.77
C ARG A 100 3.78 22.64 -14.23
N ALA A 101 3.50 23.93 -14.40
CA ALA A 101 2.22 24.46 -14.84
C ALA A 101 2.18 24.53 -16.37
N GLY A 102 1.54 23.54 -16.99
CA GLY A 102 1.10 23.60 -18.38
C GLY A 102 -0.28 22.96 -18.50
N PRO A 103 -1.24 23.54 -19.23
CA PRO A 103 -2.60 23.00 -19.36
C PRO A 103 -2.58 21.58 -19.96
N ALA A 104 -1.73 21.33 -20.96
CA ALA A 104 -1.52 20.01 -21.56
C ALA A 104 -0.94 19.00 -20.55
N TRP A 105 0.03 19.40 -19.72
CA TRP A 105 0.61 18.53 -18.69
C TRP A 105 -0.40 18.15 -17.60
N THR A 106 -1.26 19.11 -17.25
CA THR A 106 -2.32 18.91 -16.25
C THR A 106 -3.34 17.89 -16.76
N LEU A 107 -3.73 17.97 -18.03
CA LEU A 107 -4.74 17.07 -18.60
C LEU A 107 -4.17 15.68 -18.91
N LEU A 108 -2.94 15.59 -19.43
CA LEU A 108 -2.33 14.32 -19.87
C LEU A 108 -1.70 13.49 -18.74
N VAL A 109 -1.22 14.13 -17.67
CA VAL A 109 -0.46 13.44 -16.60
C VAL A 109 -1.13 13.55 -15.23
N ARG A 110 -1.71 14.71 -14.88
CA ARG A 110 -2.31 14.90 -13.56
C ARG A 110 -3.63 14.15 -13.42
N VAL A 111 -4.53 14.25 -14.41
CA VAL A 111 -5.86 13.62 -14.37
C VAL A 111 -5.78 12.09 -14.29
N PRO A 112 -5.01 11.38 -15.13
CA PRO A 112 -4.90 9.93 -15.03
C PRO A 112 -4.26 9.50 -13.72
N ARG A 113 -3.24 10.22 -13.24
CA ARG A 113 -2.57 9.92 -11.98
C ARG A 113 -3.47 10.12 -10.76
N SER A 114 -4.28 11.19 -10.73
CA SER A 114 -5.23 11.40 -9.65
C SER A 114 -6.36 10.36 -9.67
N LEU A 115 -6.79 9.92 -10.86
CA LEU A 115 -7.79 8.87 -11.01
C LEU A 115 -7.24 7.53 -10.50
N LEU A 116 -6.00 7.19 -10.86
CA LEU A 116 -5.30 6.04 -10.28
C LEU A 116 -5.17 6.16 -8.76
N GLY A 117 -4.77 7.32 -8.25
CA GLY A 117 -4.71 7.59 -6.81
C GLY A 117 -6.06 7.39 -6.11
N PHE A 118 -7.15 7.82 -6.74
CA PHE A 118 -8.50 7.62 -6.22
C PHE A 118 -8.87 6.14 -6.19
N VAL A 119 -8.62 5.41 -7.28
CA VAL A 119 -8.83 3.95 -7.36
C VAL A 119 -8.03 3.23 -6.28
N LEU A 120 -6.79 3.65 -6.03
CA LEU A 120 -5.94 3.11 -4.96
C LEU A 120 -6.51 3.37 -3.58
N VAL A 121 -7.02 4.57 -3.30
CA VAL A 121 -7.67 4.89 -2.01
C VAL A 121 -8.94 4.07 -1.83
N VAL A 122 -9.80 3.99 -2.84
CA VAL A 122 -11.03 3.19 -2.80
C VAL A 122 -10.70 1.71 -2.61
N GLY A 123 -9.71 1.18 -3.34
CA GLY A 123 -9.24 -0.19 -3.19
C GLY A 123 -8.66 -0.46 -1.80
N GLY A 124 -7.90 0.49 -1.25
CA GLY A 124 -7.35 0.38 0.10
C GLY A 124 -8.43 0.41 1.19
N LEU A 125 -9.44 1.27 1.05
CA LEU A 125 -10.61 1.31 1.93
C LEU A 125 -11.42 0.02 1.85
N ALA A 126 -11.63 -0.52 0.64
CA ALA A 126 -12.27 -1.81 0.46
C ALA A 126 -11.48 -2.94 1.16
N GLY A 127 -10.15 -2.93 1.04
CA GLY A 127 -9.27 -3.89 1.74
C GLY A 127 -9.39 -3.79 3.26
N ILE A 128 -9.38 -2.58 3.83
CA ILE A 128 -9.60 -2.37 5.27
C ILE A 128 -11.00 -2.84 5.67
N GLY A 129 -12.02 -2.52 4.88
CA GLY A 129 -13.40 -2.94 5.12
C GLY A 129 -13.54 -4.47 5.12
N LEU A 130 -12.89 -5.16 4.18
CA LEU A 130 -12.86 -6.63 4.14
C LEU A 130 -12.15 -7.21 5.36
N GLY A 131 -11.01 -6.65 5.77
CA GLY A 131 -10.30 -7.10 6.97
C GLY A 131 -11.08 -6.83 8.26
N ALA A 132 -11.74 -5.68 8.36
CA ALA A 132 -12.61 -5.35 9.50
C ALA A 132 -13.84 -6.25 9.56
N TRP A 133 -14.45 -6.55 8.41
CA TRP A 133 -15.57 -7.48 8.31
C TRP A 133 -15.15 -8.89 8.74
N GLU A 134 -14.01 -9.39 8.28
CA GLU A 134 -13.50 -10.69 8.72
C GLU A 134 -13.27 -10.74 10.25
N TRP A 135 -12.82 -9.63 10.85
CA TRP A 135 -12.62 -9.54 12.29
C TRP A 135 -13.94 -9.57 13.09
N LEU A 136 -14.99 -8.92 12.59
CA LEU A 136 -16.31 -8.88 13.23
C LEU A 136 -17.11 -10.18 13.04
N GLU A 137 -17.12 -10.72 11.81
CA GLU A 137 -17.92 -11.90 11.45
C GLU A 137 -17.12 -12.93 10.62
N PRO A 138 -16.21 -13.68 11.27
CA PRO A 138 -15.31 -14.61 10.57
C PRO A 138 -16.07 -15.69 9.78
N LEU A 139 -17.19 -16.20 10.32
CA LEU A 139 -17.98 -17.26 9.68
C LEU A 139 -18.76 -16.79 8.45
N ALA A 140 -19.14 -15.52 8.39
CA ALA A 140 -19.80 -14.93 7.22
C ALA A 140 -18.78 -14.68 6.10
N PHE A 141 -17.61 -14.15 6.48
CA PHE A 141 -16.49 -13.95 5.57
C PHE A 141 -16.00 -15.26 4.96
N ASP A 142 -15.80 -16.32 5.77
CA ASP A 142 -15.35 -17.64 5.28
C ASP A 142 -16.34 -18.27 4.30
N ARG A 143 -17.64 -17.99 4.43
CA ARG A 143 -18.67 -18.43 3.47
C ARG A 143 -18.62 -17.59 2.20
N PHE A 144 -18.50 -16.27 2.32
CA PHE A 144 -18.36 -15.37 1.18
C PHE A 144 -17.09 -15.68 0.37
N ALA A 145 -15.94 -15.85 1.02
CA ALA A 145 -14.67 -16.16 0.38
C ALA A 145 -14.69 -17.52 -0.34
N ARG A 146 -15.41 -18.51 0.19
CA ARG A 146 -15.62 -19.81 -0.48
C ARG A 146 -16.59 -19.73 -1.66
N ASN A 147 -17.57 -18.84 -1.59
CA ASN A 147 -18.58 -18.62 -2.64
C ASN A 147 -18.16 -17.58 -3.68
N LEU A 148 -17.06 -16.84 -3.42
CA LEU A 148 -16.43 -15.96 -4.38
C LEU A 148 -16.05 -16.83 -5.58
N PRO A 149 -16.65 -16.59 -6.75
CA PRO A 149 -16.37 -17.44 -7.88
C PRO A 149 -14.87 -17.32 -8.16
N GLN A 150 -14.19 -18.47 -8.29
CA GLN A 150 -12.79 -18.55 -8.72
C GLN A 150 -12.54 -17.90 -10.10
N THR A 151 -13.58 -17.30 -10.69
CA THR A 151 -13.66 -16.63 -11.99
C THR A 151 -13.35 -15.14 -11.95
N LEU A 152 -12.63 -14.63 -10.93
CA LEU A 152 -11.64 -13.58 -11.24
C LEU A 152 -10.53 -14.26 -12.07
N ASP A 153 -10.92 -14.71 -13.26
CA ASP A 153 -10.06 -15.31 -14.25
C ASP A 153 -9.14 -14.16 -14.67
N TRP A 154 -7.98 -14.09 -14.02
CA TRP A 154 -6.95 -13.10 -14.31
C TRP A 154 -6.64 -13.10 -15.81
N ARG A 155 -6.80 -14.26 -16.46
CA ARG A 155 -6.69 -14.43 -17.92
C ARG A 155 -7.84 -13.78 -18.70
N ALA A 156 -9.05 -13.66 -18.16
CA ALA A 156 -10.15 -12.92 -18.79
C ALA A 156 -9.92 -11.42 -18.72
N ILE A 157 -9.43 -10.91 -17.58
CA ILE A 157 -9.03 -9.49 -17.43
C ILE A 157 -7.83 -9.18 -18.32
N GLU A 158 -6.84 -10.07 -18.36
CA GLU A 158 -5.66 -9.94 -19.22
C GLU A 158 -6.04 -10.00 -20.71
N ARG A 159 -6.94 -10.90 -21.11
CA ARG A 159 -7.50 -10.94 -22.47
C ARG A 159 -8.21 -9.64 -22.82
N TRP A 160 -9.03 -9.12 -21.91
CA TRP A 160 -9.77 -7.87 -22.11
C TRP A 160 -8.83 -6.65 -22.22
N LEU A 161 -7.81 -6.57 -21.38
CA LEU A 161 -6.75 -5.56 -21.43
C LEU A 161 -5.94 -5.63 -22.72
N ARG A 162 -5.57 -6.84 -23.18
CA ARG A 162 -4.88 -7.03 -24.46
C ARG A 162 -5.74 -6.62 -25.64
N THR A 163 -7.05 -6.90 -25.61
CA THR A 163 -7.97 -6.43 -26.65
C THR A 163 -8.14 -4.91 -26.67
N LEU A 164 -8.14 -4.26 -25.50
CA LEU A 164 -8.21 -2.80 -25.40
C LEU A 164 -6.92 -2.10 -25.83
N LEU A 165 -5.76 -2.72 -25.57
CA LEU A 165 -4.45 -2.20 -25.93
C LEU A 165 -4.01 -2.55 -27.36
N GLY A 166 -4.82 -3.30 -28.11
CA GLY A 166 -4.53 -3.68 -29.50
C GLY A 166 -3.31 -4.60 -29.68
N LEU A 167 -2.82 -5.21 -28.60
CA LEU A 167 -1.66 -6.11 -28.61
C LEU A 167 -2.12 -7.51 -29.04
N ARG A 168 -2.19 -7.72 -30.35
CA ARG A 168 -2.52 -8.99 -30.97
C ARG A 168 -1.24 -9.67 -31.46
N HIS A 169 -0.69 -10.59 -30.67
CA HIS A 169 0.27 -11.61 -31.13
C HIS A 169 -0.12 -12.95 -30.52
#